data_AF-A0A8J6RDY9-F1
#
_entry.id   AF-A0A8J6RDY9-F1
#
_cell.length_a   1.000
_cell.length_b   1.000
_cell.length_c   1.000
_cell.angle_alpha   90.00
_cell.angle_beta   90.00
_cell.angle_gamma   90.00
#
_symmetry.space_group_name_H-M   'P 1'
#
loop_
_entity.id
_entity.type
_entity.pdbx_description
1 polymer ?
#
loop_
_entity_poly.entity_id
_entity_poly.type
_entity_poly.pdbx_seq_one_letter_code
_entity_poly.pdbx_strand_id
1 'polypeptide(L)'
;MTTMQKQVALRFQREPLQVSYPPGFTGVKSTHPEEEEFFLSTEPRFLTLDEIQLVQKFIERLGYRQELVFTGAILIDPNDPLLEASHEQINQIEAEANLANTEMAPGGGQRSIRERVYILRERGFLGSGNKVLSPAAE
;
A
#
# COMPACT_ATOMS: atom_id res chain seq x y z
N MET A 1 1.96 -15.53 -3.52
CA MET A 1 1.85 -14.53 -2.45
C MET A 1 1.14 -13.34 -3.06
N THR A 2 0.00 -12.98 -2.52
CA THR A 2 -0.87 -11.94 -3.08
C THR A 2 -0.56 -10.66 -2.31
N THR A 3 0.30 -9.81 -2.86
CA THR A 3 0.69 -8.54 -2.22
C THR A 3 -0.55 -7.69 -1.95
N MET A 4 -0.61 -7.03 -0.78
CA MET A 4 -1.70 -6.15 -0.39
C MET A 4 -1.97 -5.08 -1.46
N GLN A 5 -3.24 -4.88 -1.80
CA GLN A 5 -3.67 -3.87 -2.77
C GLN A 5 -4.68 -2.92 -2.12
N LYS A 6 -4.60 -1.63 -2.44
CA LYS A 6 -5.59 -0.63 -2.01
C LYS A 6 -6.49 -0.29 -3.18
N GLN A 7 -7.79 -0.20 -2.92
CA GLN A 7 -8.74 0.21 -3.94
C GLN A 7 -8.75 1.73 -4.07
N VAL A 8 -8.36 2.20 -5.26
CA VAL A 8 -8.25 3.61 -5.61
C VAL A 8 -8.98 3.92 -6.91
N ALA A 9 -9.29 5.19 -7.12
CA ALA A 9 -9.89 5.71 -8.35
C ALA A 9 -9.39 7.13 -8.63
N LEU A 10 -9.54 7.59 -9.86
CA LEU A 10 -9.38 9.01 -10.18
C LEU A 10 -10.54 9.82 -9.61
N ARG A 11 -10.24 10.98 -9.03
CA ARG A 11 -11.26 11.87 -8.47
C ARG A 11 -12.17 12.47 -9.54
N PHE A 12 -11.57 12.95 -10.62
CA PHE A 12 -12.28 13.72 -11.63
C PHE A 12 -12.55 12.86 -12.86
N GLN A 13 -13.81 12.89 -13.31
CA GLN A 13 -14.27 12.22 -14.52
C GLN A 13 -13.72 12.94 -15.76
N ARG A 14 -12.49 12.59 -16.10
CA ARG A 14 -11.75 13.00 -17.31
C ARG A 14 -11.35 11.75 -18.09
N GLU A 15 -10.33 11.86 -18.92
CA GLU A 15 -9.71 10.73 -19.61
C GLU A 15 -9.11 9.74 -18.60
N PRO A 16 -9.30 8.42 -18.80
CA PRO A 16 -8.56 7.41 -18.07
C PRO A 16 -7.05 7.61 -18.22
N LEU A 17 -6.30 7.33 -17.17
CA LEU A 17 -4.83 7.33 -17.21
C LEU A 17 -4.33 5.95 -17.60
N GLN A 18 -3.50 5.90 -18.63
CA GLN A 18 -2.67 4.75 -18.99
C GLN A 18 -1.27 5.01 -18.45
N VAL A 19 -0.84 4.22 -17.48
CA VAL A 19 0.43 4.42 -16.78
C VAL A 19 1.36 3.25 -17.08
N SER A 20 2.46 3.54 -17.76
CA SER A 20 3.47 2.54 -18.12
C SER A 20 4.45 2.31 -16.98
N TYR A 21 4.84 1.05 -16.77
CA TYR A 21 5.93 0.74 -15.85
C TYR A 21 7.26 1.23 -16.44
N PRO A 22 8.14 1.84 -15.63
CA PRO A 22 9.44 2.29 -16.11
C PRO A 22 10.32 1.09 -16.48
N PRO A 23 11.27 1.25 -17.42
CA PRO A 23 12.24 0.19 -17.73
C PRO A 23 12.97 -0.29 -16.48
N GLY A 24 13.04 -1.61 -16.28
CA GLY A 24 13.67 -2.19 -15.09
C GLY A 24 12.86 -2.04 -13.80
N PHE A 25 11.55 -1.79 -13.88
CA PHE A 25 10.67 -1.75 -12.70
C PHE A 25 10.78 -3.05 -11.89
N THR A 26 11.28 -2.93 -10.65
CA THR A 26 11.44 -4.04 -9.70
C THR A 26 10.32 -4.11 -8.66
N GLY A 27 9.33 -3.22 -8.75
CA GLY A 27 8.18 -3.18 -7.84
C GLY A 27 7.16 -4.27 -8.14
N VAL A 28 6.14 -4.33 -7.29
CA VAL A 28 5.06 -5.32 -7.41
C VAL A 28 3.93 -4.79 -8.30
N LYS A 29 3.50 -5.59 -9.26
CA LYS A 29 2.34 -5.32 -10.12
C LYS A 29 1.07 -5.93 -9.51
N SER A 30 -0.06 -5.24 -9.63
CA SER A 30 -1.37 -5.76 -9.19
C SER A 30 -1.92 -6.84 -10.12
N THR A 31 -1.42 -6.84 -11.35
CA THR A 31 -1.83 -7.69 -12.46
C THR A 31 -0.72 -8.67 -12.86
N HIS A 32 -0.75 -9.14 -14.11
CA HIS A 32 0.23 -10.09 -14.63
C HIS A 32 1.65 -9.49 -14.56
N PRO A 33 2.68 -10.25 -14.14
CA PRO A 33 4.06 -9.76 -14.04
C PRO A 33 4.61 -9.24 -15.38
N GLU A 34 4.05 -9.70 -16.50
CA GLU A 34 4.42 -9.32 -17.85
C GLU A 34 3.73 -8.05 -18.35
N GLU A 35 2.72 -7.51 -17.66
CA GLU A 35 2.06 -6.27 -18.11
C GLU A 35 3.03 -5.10 -18.11
N GLU A 36 3.08 -4.35 -19.21
CA GLU A 36 3.95 -3.19 -19.39
C GLU A 36 3.29 -1.87 -18.94
N GLU A 37 1.98 -1.90 -18.73
CA GLU A 37 1.17 -0.75 -18.34
C GLU A 37 -0.12 -1.16 -17.66
N PHE A 38 -0.77 -0.20 -17.01
CA PHE A 38 -2.10 -0.39 -16.44
C PHE A 38 -2.97 0.87 -16.60
N PHE A 39 -4.27 0.66 -16.52
CA PHE A 39 -5.29 1.69 -16.71
C PHE A 39 -5.97 2.05 -15.40
N LEU A 40 -6.21 3.35 -15.20
CA LEU A 40 -6.96 3.88 -14.08
C LEU A 40 -8.02 4.87 -14.57
N SER A 41 -9.24 4.74 -14.07
CA SER A 41 -10.36 5.63 -14.38
C SER A 41 -11.03 6.10 -13.09
N THR A 42 -12.23 6.68 -13.18
CA THR A 42 -13.08 6.95 -12.00
C THR A 42 -13.69 5.69 -11.40
N GLU A 43 -13.60 4.55 -12.10
CA GLU A 43 -14.02 3.27 -11.55
C GLU A 43 -12.97 2.74 -10.57
N PRO A 44 -13.37 2.28 -9.37
CA PRO A 44 -12.42 1.77 -8.38
C PRO A 44 -11.65 0.54 -8.85
N ARG A 45 -10.33 0.59 -8.74
CA ARG A 45 -9.41 -0.52 -9.05
C ARG A 45 -8.47 -0.79 -7.88
N PHE A 46 -8.15 -2.05 -7.64
CA PHE A 46 -7.12 -2.43 -6.70
C PHE A 46 -5.74 -2.27 -7.34
N LEU A 47 -4.88 -1.48 -6.68
CA LEU A 47 -3.49 -1.28 -7.06
C LEU A 47 -2.55 -1.61 -5.89
N THR A 48 -1.34 -2.07 -6.20
CA THR A 48 -0.26 -2.20 -5.22
C THR A 48 0.23 -0.82 -4.79
N LEU A 49 1.02 -0.77 -3.72
CA LEU A 49 1.61 0.49 -3.28
C LEU A 49 2.60 1.08 -4.30
N ASP A 50 3.36 0.24 -4.98
CA ASP A 50 4.32 0.69 -5.99
C ASP A 50 3.59 1.31 -7.19
N GLU A 51 2.49 0.70 -7.65
CA GLU A 51 1.63 1.28 -8.67
C GLU A 51 0.98 2.59 -8.20
N ILE A 52 0.53 2.68 -6.95
CA ILE A 52 -0.04 3.91 -6.40
C ILE A 52 1.01 5.04 -6.43
N GLN A 53 2.24 4.77 -6.02
CA GLN A 53 3.34 5.74 -6.10
C GLN A 53 3.63 6.13 -7.56
N LEU A 54 3.58 5.17 -8.48
CA LEU A 54 3.75 5.41 -9.91
C LEU A 54 2.69 6.38 -10.44
N VAL A 55 1.42 6.11 -10.13
CA VAL A 55 0.30 6.98 -10.53
C VAL A 55 0.43 8.37 -9.92
N GLN A 56 0.81 8.48 -8.64
CA GLN A 56 1.01 9.78 -7.99
C GLN A 56 2.06 10.61 -8.72
N LYS A 57 3.23 10.02 -9.04
CA LYS A 57 4.28 10.66 -9.84
C LYS A 57 3.83 11.00 -11.26
N PHE A 58 2.96 10.16 -11.85
CA PHE A 58 2.41 10.42 -13.17
C PHE A 58 1.44 11.62 -13.15
N ILE A 59 0.56 11.68 -12.14
CA ILE A 59 -0.40 12.76 -11.93
C ILE A 59 0.31 14.12 -11.77
N GLU A 60 1.44 14.16 -11.07
CA GLU A 60 2.26 15.38 -10.90
C GLU A 60 2.76 15.96 -12.23
N ARG A 61 2.87 15.15 -13.28
CA ARG A 61 3.33 15.57 -14.61
C ARG A 61 2.20 15.98 -15.56
N LEU A 62 0.94 15.78 -15.16
CA LEU A 62 -0.20 16.14 -15.99
C LEU A 62 -0.34 17.66 -16.07
N GLY A 63 -0.68 18.17 -17.26
CA GLY A 63 -0.99 19.60 -17.47
C GLY A 63 -2.31 20.06 -16.86
N TYR A 64 -2.96 19.23 -16.03
CA TYR A 64 -4.24 19.51 -15.41
C TYR A 64 -4.32 18.87 -14.02
N ARG A 65 -5.24 19.38 -13.19
CA ARG A 65 -5.45 18.83 -11.85
C ARG A 65 -6.11 17.45 -11.92
N GLN A 66 -5.44 16.45 -11.35
CA GLN A 66 -5.96 15.12 -11.10
C GLN A 66 -5.56 14.67 -9.69
N GLU A 67 -6.36 13.82 -9.07
CA GLU A 67 -6.11 13.30 -7.73
C GLU A 67 -6.51 11.82 -7.65
N LEU A 68 -5.74 11.05 -6.89
CA LEU A 68 -6.12 9.70 -6.48
C LEU A 68 -7.02 9.76 -5.25
N VAL A 69 -8.15 9.06 -5.30
CA VAL A 69 -9.06 8.86 -4.17
C VAL A 69 -8.92 7.45 -3.66
N PHE A 70 -8.70 7.32 -2.35
CA PHE A 70 -8.73 6.04 -1.66
C PHE A 70 -10.15 5.75 -1.19
N THR A 71 -10.69 4.60 -1.57
CA THR A 71 -12.04 4.18 -1.14
C THR A 71 -12.08 3.65 0.29
N GLY A 72 -10.92 3.28 0.84
CA GLY A 72 -10.77 2.60 2.12
C GLY A 72 -10.81 1.07 2.03
N ALA A 73 -11.20 0.50 0.88
CA ALA A 73 -11.13 -0.95 0.69
C ALA A 73 -9.68 -1.41 0.44
N ILE A 74 -9.33 -2.52 1.08
CA ILE A 74 -7.99 -3.13 1.05
C ILE A 74 -8.16 -4.62 0.76
N LEU A 75 -7.43 -5.11 -0.24
CA LEU A 75 -7.28 -6.53 -0.49
C LEU A 75 -6.05 -7.03 0.27
N ILE A 76 -6.25 -8.01 1.14
CA ILE A 76 -5.26 -8.53 2.08
C ILE A 76 -4.89 -9.95 1.62
N ASP A 77 -3.61 -10.33 1.74
CA ASP A 77 -3.19 -11.73 1.52
C ASP A 77 -3.94 -12.63 2.52
N PRO A 78 -4.57 -13.74 2.08
CA PRO A 78 -5.12 -14.72 3.00
C PRO A 78 -4.13 -15.26 4.03
N ASN A 79 -2.82 -15.18 3.76
CA ASN A 79 -1.74 -15.58 4.65
C ASN A 79 -1.10 -14.40 5.41
N ASP A 80 -1.74 -13.23 5.44
CA ASP A 80 -1.23 -12.07 6.20
C ASP A 80 -1.12 -12.45 7.70
N PRO A 81 0.09 -12.40 8.29
CA PRO A 81 0.31 -12.81 9.68
C PRO A 81 -0.53 -12.00 10.67
N LEU A 82 -1.00 -10.81 10.28
CA LEU A 82 -1.85 -9.96 11.10
C LEU A 82 -3.30 -10.44 11.23
N LEU A 83 -3.77 -11.37 10.38
CA LEU A 83 -5.15 -11.86 10.44
C LEU A 83 -5.44 -12.66 11.70
N GLU A 84 -4.44 -13.38 12.23
CA GLU A 84 -4.55 -14.23 13.41
C GLU A 84 -3.58 -13.82 14.54
N ALA A 85 -2.89 -12.68 14.39
CA ALA A 85 -1.87 -12.25 15.34
C ALA A 85 -2.44 -11.87 16.72
N SER A 86 -1.82 -12.43 17.76
CA SER A 86 -1.95 -11.99 19.15
C SER A 86 -1.22 -10.66 19.40
N HIS A 87 -1.51 -10.02 20.55
CA HIS A 87 -0.82 -8.78 20.95
C HIS A 87 0.70 -8.93 21.01
N GLU A 88 1.19 -10.09 21.47
CA GLU A 88 2.63 -10.39 21.56
C GLU A 88 3.26 -10.55 20.18
N GLN A 89 2.58 -11.23 19.25
CA GLN A 89 3.04 -11.34 17.86
C GLN A 89 3.07 -9.98 17.15
N ILE A 90 2.09 -9.10 17.42
CA ILE A 90 2.10 -7.73 16.89
C ILE A 90 3.30 -6.94 17.46
N ASN A 91 3.65 -7.12 18.75
CA ASN A 91 4.84 -6.49 19.33
C ASN A 91 6.13 -6.95 18.63
N GLN A 92 6.25 -8.25 18.33
CA GLN A 92 7.40 -8.80 17.61
C GLN A 92 7.49 -8.23 16.19
N ILE A 93 6.36 -8.20 15.47
CA ILE A 93 6.25 -7.60 14.14
C ILE A 93 6.66 -6.12 14.15
N GLU A 94 6.18 -5.34 15.13
CA GLU A 94 6.54 -3.94 15.30
C GLU A 94 8.06 -3.76 15.51
N ALA A 95 8.66 -4.61 16.35
CA ALA A 95 10.10 -4.58 16.62
C ALA A 95 10.92 -4.97 15.37
N GLU A 96 10.57 -6.05 14.68
CA GLU A 96 11.24 -6.51 13.46
C GLU A 96 11.18 -5.47 12.33
N ALA A 97 10.07 -4.74 12.25
CA ALA A 97 9.86 -3.67 11.29
C ALA A 97 10.46 -2.31 11.72
N ASN A 98 11.13 -2.23 12.88
CA ASN A 98 11.61 -0.98 13.49
C ASN A 98 10.51 0.09 13.64
N LEU A 99 9.29 -0.33 13.97
CA LEU A 99 8.14 0.53 14.21
C LEU A 99 7.95 0.77 15.70
N ALA A 100 7.45 1.96 16.05
CA ALA A 100 7.09 2.27 17.44
C ALA A 100 5.95 1.35 17.90
N ASN A 101 6.12 0.75 19.08
CA ASN A 101 5.12 -0.12 19.68
C ASN A 101 3.75 0.59 19.80
N THR A 102 2.68 -0.08 19.36
CA THR A 102 1.33 0.51 19.32
C THR A 102 0.38 -0.06 20.37
N GLU A 103 0.86 -0.92 21.27
CA GLU A 103 0.04 -1.61 22.26
C GLU A 103 -0.74 -0.63 23.15
N MET A 104 -0.16 0.52 23.48
CA MET A 104 -0.78 1.51 24.37
C MET A 104 -1.21 2.79 23.62
N ALA A 105 -2.41 3.28 23.94
CA ALA A 105 -2.92 4.56 23.43
C ALA A 105 -2.27 5.78 24.13
N PRO A 106 -2.18 6.95 23.47
CA PRO A 106 -1.67 8.16 24.09
C PRO A 106 -2.73 8.64 25.09
N GLY A 107 -2.45 8.51 26.39
CA GLY A 107 -3.42 8.79 27.46
C GLY A 107 -3.79 7.58 28.33
N GLY A 108 -3.25 6.40 28.02
CA GLY A 108 -3.46 5.17 28.80
C GLY A 108 -4.57 4.29 28.24
N GLY A 109 -4.41 2.98 28.45
CA GLY A 109 -5.29 1.94 27.89
C GLY A 109 -4.64 1.15 26.76
N GLN A 110 -4.87 -0.16 26.76
CA GLN A 110 -4.40 -1.08 25.72
C GLN A 110 -5.29 -0.93 24.48
N ARG A 111 -4.70 -0.74 23.30
CA ARG A 111 -5.41 -0.74 22.02
C ARG A 111 -5.84 -2.15 21.65
N SER A 112 -6.98 -2.29 20.99
CA SER A 112 -7.42 -3.58 20.43
C SER A 112 -6.48 -4.05 19.30
N ILE A 113 -6.42 -5.37 19.06
CA ILE A 113 -5.70 -5.96 17.92
C ILE A 113 -6.08 -5.27 16.61
N ARG A 114 -7.39 -5.04 16.39
CA ARG A 114 -7.91 -4.39 15.19
C ARG A 114 -7.32 -2.98 14.98
N GLU A 115 -7.26 -2.17 16.03
CA GLU A 115 -6.70 -0.81 15.96
C GLU A 115 -5.19 -0.85 15.70
N ARG A 116 -4.48 -1.78 16.32
CA ARG A 116 -3.03 -1.95 16.12
C ARG A 116 -2.71 -2.39 14.69
N VAL A 117 -3.46 -3.34 14.15
CA VAL A 117 -3.38 -3.77 12.75
C VAL A 117 -3.64 -2.61 11.80
N TYR A 118 -4.62 -1.76 12.10
CA TYR A 118 -4.92 -0.57 11.30
C TYR A 118 -3.74 0.42 11.32
N ILE A 119 -3.19 0.73 12.49
CA ILE A 119 -2.01 1.62 12.63
C ILE A 119 -0.80 1.04 11.90
N LEU A 120 -0.55 -0.26 12.03
CA LEU A 120 0.53 -0.95 11.31
C LEU A 120 0.39 -0.80 9.80
N ARG A 121 -0.82 -0.97 9.27
CA ARG A 121 -1.10 -0.81 7.83
C ARG A 121 -1.01 0.63 7.36
N GLU A 122 -1.37 1.61 8.20
CA GLU A 122 -1.15 3.03 7.91
C GLU A 122 0.34 3.40 7.89
N ARG A 123 1.14 2.76 8.77
CA ARG A 123 2.59 2.95 8.84
C ARG A 123 3.39 2.18 7.79
N GLY A 124 2.71 1.44 6.91
CA GLY A 124 3.35 0.72 5.81
C GLY A 124 3.93 -0.63 6.20
N PHE A 125 3.46 -1.26 7.28
CA PHE A 125 3.68 -2.70 7.48
C PHE A 125 2.71 -3.49 6.58
N LEU A 126 3.26 -4.38 5.74
CA LEU A 126 2.56 -5.00 4.60
C LEU A 126 2.58 -6.53 4.64
N GLY A 127 2.94 -7.14 5.77
CA GLY A 127 3.22 -8.58 5.85
C GLY A 127 4.52 -8.95 5.13
N SER A 128 4.60 -10.15 4.55
CA SER A 128 5.77 -10.68 3.82
C SER A 128 6.05 -10.00 2.47
N GLY A 129 5.62 -8.74 2.30
CA GLY A 129 5.97 -7.92 1.14
C GLY A 129 7.39 -7.38 1.29
N ASN A 130 8.28 -7.80 0.41
CA ASN A 130 9.66 -7.31 0.34
C ASN A 130 9.71 -5.77 0.37
N LYS A 131 10.60 -5.25 1.22
CA LYS A 131 11.04 -3.85 1.27
C LYS A 131 11.30 -3.33 -0.15
N VAL A 132 10.78 -2.15 -0.49
CA VAL A 132 11.24 -1.40 -1.66
C VAL A 132 11.86 -0.07 -1.19
N LEU A 133 13.15 0.06 -1.53
CA LEU A 133 14.08 1.19 -1.41
C LEU A 133 14.81 1.37 -0.06
N SER A 134 15.93 0.66 0.10
CA SER A 134 17.15 1.35 0.53
C SER A 134 17.76 2.02 -0.70
N PRO A 135 18.08 3.33 -0.68
CA PRO A 135 19.11 3.84 -1.57
C PRO A 135 20.44 3.26 -1.06
N ALA A 136 21.10 2.43 -1.85
CA ALA A 136 22.55 2.41 -1.77
C ALA A 136 23.00 3.73 -2.42
N ALA A 137 23.17 4.74 -1.57
CA ALA A 137 23.97 5.90 -1.92
C ALA A 137 25.43 5.42 -2.07
N GLU A 138 26.00 5.74 -3.24
CA GLU A 138 27.41 5.67 -3.67
C GLU A 138 28.16 4.34 -3.56
#